data_AF-A0A498CF66-F1
#
_entry.id   AF-A0A498CF66-F1
#
_cell.length_a   1.000
_cell.length_b   1.000
_cell.length_c   1.000
_cell.angle_alpha   90.00
_cell.angle_beta   90.00
_cell.angle_gamma   90.00
#
_symmetry.space_group_name_H-M   'P 1'
#
loop_
_entity.id
_entity.type
_entity.pdbx_description
1 polymer ?
#
loop_
_entity_poly.entity_id
_entity_poly.type
_entity_poly.pdbx_seq_one_letter_code
_entity_poly.pdbx_strand_id
1 'polypeptide(L)'
;MTSRFQLPPILKACERLLLEIEQAVRQFPRYHRYMIGSDLRRQMMSVYSTANRAWRDRTNQPKLVGQLVWDIDDLKQHLQAAKLFKAFRSFRQFEMLIRLAEELGAQAGGWRRRLVNPQAQNAQASSVAQRGKKLSTHGASAGANS
;
A
#
# COMPACT_ATOMS: atom_id res chain seq x y z
N MET A 1 -16.36 -19.44 0.80
CA MET A 1 -15.08 -20.17 0.96
C MET A 1 -14.01 -19.49 0.11
N THR A 2 -13.16 -18.65 0.69
CA THR A 2 -12.02 -18.05 0.00
C THR A 2 -11.07 -19.18 -0.40
N SER A 3 -10.89 -19.38 -1.70
CA SER A 3 -9.97 -20.38 -2.24
C SER A 3 -8.60 -20.22 -1.57
N ARG A 4 -8.01 -21.34 -1.12
CA ARG A 4 -6.66 -21.42 -0.56
C ARG A 4 -5.56 -20.79 -1.44
N PHE A 5 -5.90 -20.48 -2.70
CA PHE A 5 -5.06 -19.85 -3.71
C PHE A 5 -5.30 -18.35 -3.90
N GLN A 6 -6.24 -17.73 -3.18
CA GLN A 6 -6.50 -16.29 -3.33
C GLN A 6 -5.46 -15.48 -2.57
N LEU A 7 -4.53 -14.85 -3.30
CA LEU A 7 -3.56 -13.96 -2.71
C LEU A 7 -4.25 -12.77 -2.01
N PRO A 8 -3.75 -12.33 -0.85
CA PRO A 8 -4.22 -11.13 -0.20
C PRO A 8 -4.00 -9.90 -1.11
N PRO A 9 -4.85 -8.86 -1.00
CA PRO A 9 -4.78 -7.68 -1.86
C PRO A 9 -3.38 -7.05 -1.96
N ILE A 10 -2.65 -7.01 -0.83
CA ILE A 10 -1.29 -6.43 -0.80
C ILE A 10 -0.30 -7.23 -1.64
N LEU A 11 -0.38 -8.57 -1.67
CA LEU A 11 0.51 -9.37 -2.50
C LEU A 11 0.16 -9.25 -3.98
N LYS A 12 -1.12 -9.14 -4.33
CA LYS A 12 -1.55 -8.83 -5.70
C LYS A 12 -1.03 -7.46 -6.17
N ALA A 13 -1.06 -6.46 -5.29
CA ALA A 13 -0.49 -5.14 -5.57
C ALA A 13 1.03 -5.21 -5.77
N CYS A 14 1.75 -5.99 -4.96
CA CYS A 14 3.18 -6.24 -5.17
C CYS A 14 3.45 -6.92 -6.51
N GLU A 15 2.71 -7.95 -6.89
CA GLU A 15 2.90 -8.67 -8.17
C GLU A 15 2.68 -7.76 -9.38
N ARG A 16 1.63 -6.92 -9.31
CA ARG A 16 1.39 -5.91 -10.35
C ARG A 16 2.57 -4.94 -10.45
N LEU A 17 3.02 -4.37 -9.34
CA LEU A 17 4.13 -3.42 -9.36
C LEU A 17 5.44 -4.06 -9.82
N LEU A 18 5.71 -5.31 -9.42
CA LEU A 18 6.86 -6.10 -9.88
C LEU A 18 6.89 -6.23 -11.41
N LEU A 19 5.77 -6.62 -12.00
CA LEU A 19 5.66 -6.78 -13.45
C LEU A 19 5.87 -5.45 -14.18
N GLU A 20 5.24 -4.38 -13.71
CA GLU A 20 5.35 -3.04 -14.31
C GLU A 20 6.78 -2.49 -14.23
N ILE A 21 7.49 -2.74 -13.11
CA ILE A 21 8.90 -2.37 -12.97
C ILE A 21 9.76 -3.15 -13.97
N GLU A 22 9.57 -4.46 -14.11
CA GLU A 22 10.36 -5.26 -15.06
C GLU A 22 10.15 -4.77 -16.50
N GLN A 23 8.89 -4.49 -16.87
CA GLN A 23 8.56 -3.96 -18.19
C GLN A 23 9.19 -2.58 -18.44
N ALA A 24 9.22 -1.71 -17.44
CA ALA A 24 9.88 -0.42 -17.53
C ALA A 24 11.41 -0.57 -17.68
N VAL A 25 12.05 -1.38 -16.83
CA VAL A 25 13.51 -1.53 -16.84
C VAL A 25 14.00 -2.22 -18.12
N ARG A 26 13.21 -3.11 -18.73
CA ARG A 26 13.51 -3.67 -20.06
C ARG A 26 13.71 -2.58 -21.13
N GLN A 27 13.02 -1.45 -20.98
CA GLN A 27 13.09 -0.32 -21.92
C GLN A 27 14.20 0.69 -21.58
N PHE A 28 14.87 0.57 -20.43
CA PHE A 28 15.91 1.53 -20.04
C PHE A 28 17.09 1.49 -21.01
N PRO A 29 17.76 2.63 -21.24
CA PRO A 29 19.05 2.66 -21.93
C PRO A 29 20.05 1.72 -21.26
N ARG A 30 20.94 1.09 -22.05
CA ARG A 30 21.90 0.08 -21.56
C ARG A 30 22.67 0.55 -20.34
N TYR A 31 23.10 1.81 -20.34
CA TYR A 31 23.85 2.44 -19.25
C TYR A 31 23.08 2.41 -17.92
N HIS A 32 21.79 2.73 -17.91
CA HIS A 32 20.98 2.76 -16.69
C HIS A 32 20.43 1.39 -16.30
N ARG A 33 20.26 0.47 -17.28
CA ARG A 33 19.63 -0.84 -17.06
C ARG A 33 20.39 -1.71 -16.05
N TYR A 34 21.72 -1.63 -16.04
CA TYR A 34 22.56 -2.46 -15.17
C TYR A 34 22.90 -1.81 -13.83
N MET A 35 22.76 -0.49 -13.73
CA MET A 35 22.90 0.25 -12.47
C MET A 35 21.53 0.35 -11.80
N ILE A 36 20.81 1.46 -11.98
CA ILE A 36 19.52 1.72 -11.33
C ILE A 36 18.44 0.68 -11.67
N GLY A 37 18.50 0.08 -12.86
CA GLY A 37 17.57 -0.98 -13.24
C GLY A 37 17.77 -2.27 -12.43
N SER A 38 18.99 -2.59 -12.02
CA SER A 38 19.27 -3.73 -11.15
C SER A 38 18.82 -3.45 -9.72
N ASP A 39 19.02 -2.23 -9.24
CA ASP A 39 18.62 -1.81 -7.89
C ASP A 39 17.11 -1.82 -7.73
N LEU A 40 16.37 -1.30 -8.72
CA LEU A 40 14.90 -1.36 -8.75
C LEU A 40 14.37 -2.80 -8.66
N ARG A 41 14.96 -3.73 -9.43
CA ARG A 41 14.57 -5.14 -9.38
C ARG A 41 14.85 -5.75 -8.02
N ARG A 42 16.05 -5.52 -7.48
CA ARG A 42 16.45 -6.04 -6.17
C ARG A 42 15.53 -5.51 -5.08
N GLN A 43 15.24 -4.21 -5.09
CA GLN A 43 14.38 -3.58 -4.10
C GLN A 43 12.94 -4.09 -4.21
N MET A 44 12.41 -4.23 -5.43
CA MET A 44 11.06 -4.76 -5.62
C MET A 44 10.94 -6.23 -5.19
N MET A 45 11.97 -7.04 -5.43
CA MET A 45 12.03 -8.42 -4.90
C MET A 45 12.08 -8.44 -3.37
N SER A 46 12.77 -7.48 -2.74
CA SER A 46 12.73 -7.29 -1.28
C SER A 46 11.32 -6.99 -0.80
N VAL A 47 10.65 -5.99 -1.39
CA VAL A 47 9.25 -5.63 -1.07
C VAL A 47 8.31 -6.85 -1.18
N TYR A 48 8.40 -7.61 -2.27
CA TYR A 48 7.57 -8.80 -2.47
C TYR A 48 7.85 -9.89 -1.41
N SER A 49 9.13 -10.16 -1.14
CA SER A 49 9.55 -11.16 -0.15
C SER A 49 9.13 -10.77 1.27
N THR A 50 9.36 -9.52 1.67
CA THR A 50 8.97 -8.97 2.98
C THR A 50 7.44 -9.01 3.13
N ALA A 51 6.67 -8.62 2.12
CA ALA A 51 5.21 -8.69 2.17
C ALA A 51 4.70 -10.12 2.34
N ASN A 52 5.30 -11.09 1.61
CA ASN A 52 4.90 -12.50 1.72
C ASN A 52 5.26 -13.08 3.09
N ARG A 53 6.45 -12.74 3.62
CA ARG A 53 6.86 -13.12 4.97
C ARG A 53 5.93 -12.51 6.02
N ALA A 54 5.63 -11.22 5.94
CA ALA A 54 4.72 -10.53 6.84
C ALA A 54 3.32 -11.15 6.85
N TRP A 55 2.85 -11.65 5.71
CA TRP A 55 1.55 -12.31 5.62
C TRP A 55 1.52 -13.69 6.28
N ARG A 56 2.61 -14.46 6.13
CA ARG A 56 2.73 -15.84 6.62
C ARG A 56 3.12 -15.90 8.10
N ASP A 57 4.09 -15.10 8.53
CA ASP A 57 4.60 -15.08 9.89
C ASP A 57 3.79 -14.10 10.74
N ARG A 58 2.79 -14.63 11.45
CA ARG A 58 1.91 -13.86 12.34
C ARG A 58 2.64 -13.34 13.58
N THR A 59 3.66 -14.06 14.06
CA THR A 59 4.41 -13.72 15.28
C THR A 59 5.25 -12.48 15.06
N ASN A 60 6.00 -12.43 13.96
CA ASN A 60 6.86 -11.28 13.62
C ASN A 60 6.15 -10.25 12.73
N GLN A 61 4.84 -10.39 12.52
CA GLN A 61 4.07 -9.58 11.58
C GLN A 61 4.23 -8.07 11.81
N PRO A 62 4.14 -7.51 13.03
CA PRO A 62 4.31 -6.06 13.22
C PRO A 62 5.69 -5.55 12.80
N LYS A 63 6.75 -6.31 13.09
CA LYS A 63 8.13 -5.99 12.69
C LYS A 63 8.28 -6.04 11.17
N LEU A 64 7.80 -7.12 10.55
CA LEU A 64 7.89 -7.32 9.10
C LEU A 64 7.07 -6.29 8.31
N VAL A 65 5.89 -5.91 8.80
CA VAL A 65 5.10 -4.83 8.20
C VAL A 65 5.78 -3.48 8.39
N GLY A 66 6.45 -3.25 9.52
CA GLY A 66 7.32 -2.09 9.71
C GLY A 66 8.44 -2.03 8.67
N GLN A 67 9.14 -3.14 8.45
CA GLN A 67 10.17 -3.27 7.40
C GLN A 67 9.58 -3.05 6.00
N LEU A 68 8.41 -3.61 5.71
CA LEU A 68 7.74 -3.45 4.42
C LEU A 68 7.48 -1.97 4.08
N VAL A 69 7.11 -1.16 5.06
CA VAL A 69 6.92 0.29 4.85
C VAL A 69 8.23 0.95 4.43
N TRP A 70 9.34 0.64 5.11
CA TRP A 70 10.67 1.15 4.73
C TRP A 70 11.10 0.65 3.35
N ASP A 71 10.93 -0.64 3.06
CA ASP A 71 11.28 -1.22 1.76
C ASP A 71 10.53 -0.52 0.60
N ILE A 72 9.26 -0.15 0.81
CA ILE A 72 8.45 0.59 -0.17
C ILE A 72 8.94 2.03 -0.33
N ASP A 73 9.35 2.70 0.75
CA ASP A 73 9.88 4.06 0.66
C ASP A 73 11.24 4.09 -0.05
N ASP A 74 12.11 3.13 0.22
CA ASP A 74 13.35 2.92 -0.53
C ASP A 74 13.07 2.64 -2.01
N LEU A 75 12.04 1.85 -2.33
CA LEU A 75 11.63 1.62 -3.72
C LEU A 75 11.23 2.92 -4.42
N LYS A 76 10.46 3.79 -3.75
CA LYS A 76 10.09 5.10 -4.29
C LYS A 76 11.32 5.97 -4.54
N GLN A 77 12.31 5.94 -3.66
CA GLN A 77 13.57 6.67 -3.85
C GLN A 77 14.32 6.19 -5.10
N HIS A 78 14.39 4.87 -5.34
CA HIS A 78 14.99 4.33 -6.57
C HIS A 78 14.21 4.75 -7.83
N LEU A 79 12.87 4.78 -7.77
CA LEU A 79 12.05 5.29 -8.88
C LEU A 79 12.33 6.78 -9.16
N GLN A 80 12.49 7.60 -8.12
CA GLN A 80 12.86 9.01 -8.28
C GLN A 80 14.27 9.16 -8.88
N ALA A 81 15.24 8.37 -8.43
CA ALA A 81 16.59 8.37 -9.01
C ALA A 81 16.57 7.98 -10.50
N ALA A 82 15.84 6.92 -10.88
CA ALA A 82 15.68 6.53 -12.28
C ALA A 82 15.05 7.64 -13.14
N LYS A 83 14.12 8.43 -12.56
CA LYS A 83 13.54 9.61 -13.22
C LYS A 83 14.57 10.72 -13.41
N LEU A 84 15.36 11.03 -12.38
CA LEU A 84 16.43 12.04 -12.47
C LEU A 84 17.47 11.67 -13.53
N PHE A 85 17.78 10.37 -13.66
CA PHE A 85 18.65 9.84 -14.71
C PHE A 85 18.01 9.80 -16.09
N LYS A 86 16.74 10.21 -16.23
CA LYS A 86 15.97 10.14 -17.48
C LYS A 86 15.95 8.72 -18.06
N ALA A 87 15.93 7.70 -17.20
CA ALA A 87 16.00 6.30 -17.61
C ALA A 87 14.65 5.78 -18.16
N PHE A 88 13.53 6.34 -17.70
CA PHE A 88 12.20 5.97 -18.17
C PHE A 88 11.95 6.43 -19.60
N ARG A 89 11.18 5.64 -20.35
CA ARG A 89 10.78 5.98 -21.74
C ARG A 89 9.98 7.28 -21.81
N SER A 90 9.18 7.57 -20.80
CA SER A 90 8.37 8.78 -20.71
C SER A 90 8.05 9.11 -19.26
N PHE A 91 7.69 10.38 -19.01
CA PHE A 91 7.22 10.81 -17.69
C PHE A 91 5.98 10.03 -17.23
N ARG A 92 5.08 9.67 -18.16
CA ARG A 92 3.88 8.87 -17.87
C ARG A 92 4.22 7.49 -17.31
N GLN A 93 5.28 6.84 -17.79
CA GLN A 93 5.72 5.55 -17.27
C GLN A 93 6.20 5.67 -15.82
N PHE A 94 6.97 6.72 -15.52
CA PHE A 94 7.37 7.03 -14.15
C PHE A 94 6.15 7.33 -13.25
N GLU A 95 5.23 8.18 -13.71
CA GLU A 95 4.04 8.58 -12.97
C GLU A 95 3.13 7.39 -12.62
N MET A 96 2.97 6.45 -13.56
CA MET A 96 2.23 5.21 -13.29
C MET A 96 2.90 4.38 -12.19
N LEU A 97 4.22 4.18 -12.26
CA LEU A 97 4.95 3.38 -11.28
C LEU A 97 4.96 4.00 -9.88
N ILE A 98 5.16 5.32 -9.79
CA ILE A 98 5.17 5.99 -8.49
C ILE A 98 3.79 5.96 -7.82
N ARG A 99 2.70 6.10 -8.60
CA ARG A 99 1.32 5.95 -8.09
C ARG A 99 1.06 4.54 -7.54
N LEU A 100 1.48 3.50 -8.27
CA LEU A 100 1.36 2.12 -7.79
C LEU A 100 2.16 1.90 -6.49
N ALA A 101 3.35 2.49 -6.38
CA ALA A 101 4.16 2.42 -5.16
C ALA A 101 3.53 3.21 -3.99
N GLU A 102 2.88 4.34 -4.25
CA GLU A 102 2.11 5.12 -3.27
C GLU A 102 0.89 4.35 -2.76
N GLU A 103 0.11 3.76 -3.67
CA GLU A 103 -1.03 2.91 -3.34
C GLU A 103 -0.61 1.72 -2.49
N LEU A 104 0.50 1.06 -2.84
CA LEU A 104 1.07 -0.04 -2.06
C LEU A 104 1.53 0.44 -0.66
N GLY A 105 2.17 1.60 -0.59
CA GLY A 105 2.57 2.24 0.67
C GLY A 105 1.36 2.57 1.55
N ALA A 106 0.26 3.05 0.98
CA ALA A 106 -0.98 3.31 1.71
C ALA A 106 -1.58 2.01 2.28
N GLN A 107 -1.55 0.91 1.51
CA GLN A 107 -1.98 -0.41 1.99
C GLN A 107 -1.09 -0.91 3.15
N ALA A 108 0.24 -0.83 3.01
CA ALA A 108 1.19 -1.23 4.04
C ALA A 108 1.07 -0.38 5.31
N GLY A 109 0.92 0.95 5.19
CA GLY A 109 0.72 1.86 6.31
C GLY A 109 -0.63 1.66 7.00
N GLY A 110 -1.69 1.37 6.23
CA GLY A 110 -2.99 0.96 6.79
C GLY A 110 -2.88 -0.33 7.59
N TRP A 111 -2.15 -1.32 7.08
CA TRP A 111 -1.89 -2.57 7.77
C TRP A 111 -1.08 -2.35 9.06
N ARG A 112 0.00 -1.56 9.00
CA ARG A 112 0.81 -1.21 10.17
C ARG A 112 -0.04 -0.57 11.28
N ARG A 113 -0.89 0.41 10.92
CA ARG A 113 -1.78 1.08 11.89
C ARG A 113 -2.72 0.12 12.60
N ARG A 114 -3.26 -0.87 11.88
CA ARG A 114 -4.14 -1.91 12.46
C ARG A 114 -3.39 -2.82 13.45
N LEU A 115 -2.11 -3.07 13.23
CA LEU A 115 -1.29 -3.89 14.12
C LEU A 115 -0.82 -3.14 15.36
N VAL A 116 -0.48 -1.85 15.23
CA VAL A 116 0.05 -1.04 16.34
C VAL A 116 -1.06 -0.53 17.27
N ASN A 117 -2.20 -0.08 16.72
CA ASN A 117 -3.31 0.48 17.52
C ASN A 117 -4.65 -0.21 17.21
N PRO A 118 -4.88 -1.45 17.69
CA PRO A 118 -6.16 -2.13 17.50
C PRO A 118 -7.34 -1.40 18.15
N GLN A 119 -7.09 -0.75 19.30
CA GLN A 119 -8.13 -0.12 20.12
C GLN A 119 -8.57 1.27 19.62
N ALA A 120 -7.71 2.04 18.97
CA ALA A 120 -8.04 3.39 18.49
C ALA A 120 -9.12 3.39 17.39
N GLN A 121 -9.15 2.34 16.56
CA GLN A 121 -10.17 2.17 15.52
C GLN A 121 -11.52 1.75 16.11
N ASN A 122 -11.51 0.89 17.13
CA ASN A 122 -12.75 0.53 17.85
C ASN A 122 -13.33 1.75 18.58
N ALA A 123 -12.51 2.59 19.21
CA ALA A 123 -12.96 3.82 19.87
C ALA A 123 -13.57 4.85 18.89
N GLN A 124 -13.02 4.98 17.67
CA GLN A 124 -13.58 5.84 16.62
C GLN A 124 -14.86 5.27 16.00
N ALA A 125 -14.95 3.95 15.81
CA ALA A 125 -16.18 3.31 15.34
C ALA A 125 -17.33 3.45 16.37
N SER A 126 -17.02 3.29 17.66
CA SER A 126 -17.98 3.50 18.75
C SER A 126 -18.47 4.94 18.84
N SER A 127 -17.60 5.94 18.64
CA SER A 127 -17.99 7.35 18.72
C SER A 127 -18.85 7.80 17.52
N VAL A 128 -18.60 7.29 16.31
CA VAL A 128 -19.46 7.52 15.14
C VAL A 128 -20.84 6.86 15.33
N ALA A 129 -20.89 5.64 15.86
CA ALA A 129 -22.15 4.97 16.19
C ALA A 129 -22.95 5.71 17.28
N GLN A 130 -22.28 6.27 18.29
CA GLN A 130 -22.92 7.12 19.32
C GLN A 130 -23.44 8.45 18.75
N ARG A 131 -22.77 9.02 17.74
CA ARG A 131 -23.23 10.26 17.08
C ARG A 131 -24.50 10.03 16.25
N GLY A 132 -24.61 8.89 15.57
CA GLY A 132 -25.83 8.49 14.86
C GLY A 132 -27.03 8.26 15.79
N LYS A 133 -26.80 7.70 16.98
CA LYS A 133 -27.86 7.52 18.00
C LYS A 133 -28.41 8.84 18.55
N LYS A 134 -27.58 9.89 18.66
CA LYS A 134 -28.02 11.20 19.16
C LYS A 134 -28.82 12.03 18.15
N LEU A 135 -28.74 11.73 16.86
CA LEU A 135 -29.51 12.44 15.81
C LEU A 135 -30.88 11.83 15.51
N SER A 136 -31.23 10.67 16.08
CA SER A 136 -32.46 9.94 15.73
C SER A 136 -33.62 10.15 16.69
N THR A 137 -33.57 11.16 17.56
CA THR A 137 -34.64 11.47 18.53
C THR A 137 -35.04 12.93 18.45
N HIS A 138 -35.94 13.25 17.50
CA HIS A 138 -37.08 14.17 17.68
C HIS A 138 -37.96 14.16 16.43
N GLY A 139 -38.84 13.16 16.37
CA GLY A 139 -40.03 13.18 15.53
C GLY A 139 -41.27 13.23 16.44
N ALA A 140 -42.17 14.17 16.14
CA ALA A 140 -43.57 14.27 16.56
C ALA A 140 -43.87 14.65 18.02
N SER A 141 -44.31 15.89 18.23
CA SER A 141 -45.55 16.10 18.98
C SER A 141 -46.56 16.77 18.06
N ALA A 142 -47.57 16.00 17.70
CA ALA A 142 -48.84 16.49 17.21
C ALA A 142 -49.52 17.31 18.33
N GLY A 143 -50.25 18.34 17.93
CA GLY A 143 -51.00 19.21 18.83
C GLY A 143 -51.92 20.11 18.01
N ALA A 144 -52.96 19.48 17.43
CA ALA A 144 -54.11 20.16 16.87
C ALA A 144 -54.98 20.77 17.99
N ASN A 145 -55.79 21.76 17.60
CA ASN A 145 -56.83 22.51 18.32
C ASN A 145 -56.39 23.81 19.00
N SER A 146 -56.74 24.94 18.39
CA SER A 146 -57.87 25.81 18.79
C SER A 146 -58.12 26.85 17.70
#